data_AF-X1AGE5-F1
#
_entry.id   AF-X1AGE5-F1
#
_cell.length_a   1.000
_cell.length_b   1.000
_cell.length_c   1.000
_cell.angle_alpha   90.00
_cell.angle_beta   90.00
_cell.angle_gamma   90.00
#
_symmetry.space_group_name_H-M   'P 1'
#
loop_
_entity.id
_entity.type
_entity.pdbx_description
1 polymer ?
#
loop_
_entity_poly.entity_id
_entity_poly.type
_entity_poly.pdbx_seq_one_letter_code
_entity_poly.pdbx_strand_id
1 'polypeptide(L)'
;MKEILINLKRFDVPRELGGICPFSNPQEWIESTLKETINYGLGKANDLHLTYFLPEALILSAINVFKKYPKKGTVGIDIGCQGVFREDIKKGGNFGAFTTNLPATAAKNLGYTATFREKSHTKCFSLVFIWLFRDGLLCRKWVFYS
;
A
#
# COMPACT_ATOMS: atom_id res chain seq x y z
N MET A 1 17.07 -9.19 -8.16
CA MET A 1 15.92 -8.89 -7.29
C MET A 1 15.00 -7.97 -8.06
N LYS A 2 13.72 -8.32 -8.18
CA LYS A 2 12.69 -7.54 -8.87
C LYS A 2 11.92 -6.73 -7.84
N GLU A 3 11.88 -5.42 -8.03
CA GLU A 3 11.12 -4.49 -7.20
C GLU A 3 9.77 -4.21 -7.87
N ILE A 4 8.66 -4.43 -7.15
CA ILE A 4 7.32 -4.07 -7.62
C ILE A 4 6.72 -3.04 -6.67
N LEU A 5 6.46 -1.86 -7.22
CA LEU A 5 5.83 -0.75 -6.53
C LEU A 5 4.34 -0.73 -6.86
N ILE A 6 3.49 -0.91 -5.86
CA ILE A 6 2.05 -1.04 -5.99
C ILE A 6 1.39 0.22 -5.45
N ASN A 7 0.91 1.10 -6.33
CA ASN A 7 0.18 2.30 -5.93
C ASN A 7 -1.34 2.05 -5.94
N LEU A 8 -1.94 2.00 -4.74
CA LEU A 8 -3.38 1.73 -4.57
C LEU A 8 -4.26 2.98 -4.63
N LYS A 9 -3.74 4.15 -5.03
CA LYS A 9 -4.51 5.41 -5.18
C LYS A 9 -5.61 5.58 -4.11
N ARG A 10 -6.88 5.68 -4.49
CA ARG A 10 -8.03 5.80 -3.59
C ARG A 10 -8.86 4.52 -3.47
N PHE A 11 -8.20 3.39 -3.23
CA PHE A 11 -8.86 2.12 -2.86
C PHE A 11 -9.46 2.14 -1.44
N ASP A 12 -9.39 3.27 -0.73
CA ASP A 12 -10.17 3.57 0.47
C ASP A 12 -11.62 4.00 0.16
N VAL A 13 -12.01 4.11 -1.12
CA VAL A 13 -13.37 4.51 -1.54
C VAL A 13 -14.08 3.33 -2.23
N PRO A 14 -15.19 2.82 -1.67
CA PRO A 14 -16.05 1.80 -2.29
C PRO A 14 -16.66 2.22 -3.63
N ARG A 15 -16.94 1.24 -4.50
CA ARG A 15 -17.56 1.48 -5.82
C ARG A 15 -18.95 2.09 -5.74
N GLU A 16 -19.73 1.72 -4.73
CA GLU A 16 -21.06 2.31 -4.47
C GLU A 16 -21.01 3.80 -4.13
N LEU A 17 -19.84 4.31 -3.71
CA LEU A 17 -19.59 5.74 -3.47
C LEU A 17 -18.85 6.41 -4.65
N GLY A 18 -18.76 5.74 -5.81
CA GLY A 18 -18.04 6.23 -6.99
C GLY A 18 -16.52 6.00 -6.96
N GLY A 19 -16.03 5.21 -6.01
CA GLY A 19 -14.63 4.80 -5.93
C GLY A 19 -14.31 3.55 -6.75
N ILE A 20 -13.21 2.88 -6.39
CA ILE A 20 -12.69 1.70 -7.10
C ILE A 20 -12.59 0.44 -6.24
N CYS A 21 -12.71 0.58 -4.91
CA CYS A 21 -12.64 -0.54 -3.98
C CYS A 21 -13.81 -1.51 -4.22
N PRO A 22 -13.54 -2.81 -4.45
CA PRO A 22 -14.59 -3.78 -4.73
C PRO A 22 -15.40 -4.18 -3.49
N PHE A 23 -14.94 -3.82 -2.28
CA PHE A 23 -15.62 -4.14 -1.03
C PHE A 23 -16.25 -2.86 -0.48
N SER A 24 -17.40 -3.00 0.19
CA SER A 24 -18.03 -1.91 0.93
C SER A 24 -17.22 -1.47 2.14
N ASN A 25 -16.42 -2.39 2.70
CA ASN A 25 -15.44 -2.10 3.74
C ASN A 25 -14.00 -2.18 3.18
N PRO A 26 -13.35 -1.03 2.92
CA PRO A 26 -11.97 -0.99 2.41
C PRO A 26 -10.93 -1.61 3.35
N GLN A 27 -11.18 -1.61 4.67
CA GLN A 27 -10.29 -2.25 5.63
C GLN A 27 -10.25 -3.77 5.40
N GLU A 28 -11.41 -4.40 5.24
CA GLU A 28 -11.49 -5.85 4.96
C GLU A 28 -10.80 -6.19 3.65
N TRP A 29 -10.96 -5.34 2.64
CA TRP A 29 -10.30 -5.51 1.36
C TRP A 29 -8.77 -5.51 1.45
N ILE A 30 -8.17 -4.51 2.11
CA ILE A 30 -6.71 -4.44 2.22
C ILE A 30 -6.17 -5.58 3.07
N GLU A 31 -6.89 -5.94 4.15
CA GLU A 31 -6.50 -7.08 4.97
C GLU A 31 -6.53 -8.39 4.19
N SER A 32 -7.58 -8.63 3.39
CA SER A 32 -7.69 -9.80 2.52
C SER A 32 -6.55 -9.85 1.50
N THR A 33 -6.30 -8.74 0.81
CA THR A 33 -5.27 -8.63 -0.23
C THR A 33 -3.88 -8.95 0.31
N LEU A 34 -3.53 -8.44 1.50
CA LEU A 34 -2.23 -8.71 2.12
C LEU A 34 -2.13 -10.14 2.65
N LYS A 35 -3.20 -10.69 3.23
CA LYS A 35 -3.23 -12.11 3.65
C LYS A 35 -3.01 -13.03 2.46
N GLU A 36 -3.65 -12.77 1.33
CA GLU A 36 -3.43 -13.52 0.09
C GLU A 36 -1.98 -13.40 -0.39
N THR A 37 -1.43 -12.20 -0.44
CA THR A 37 -0.03 -11.94 -0.82
C THR A 37 0.95 -12.79 0.03
N ILE A 38 0.72 -12.86 1.34
CA ILE A 38 1.53 -13.66 2.27
C ILE A 38 1.30 -15.17 2.05
N ASN A 39 0.05 -15.60 1.88
CA ASN A 39 -0.33 -17.00 1.69
C ASN A 39 0.23 -17.57 0.37
N TYR A 40 0.30 -16.75 -0.68
CA TYR A 40 0.96 -17.10 -1.94
C TYR A 40 2.49 -17.13 -1.84
N GLY A 41 3.06 -16.82 -0.67
CA GLY A 41 4.50 -16.88 -0.43
C GLY A 41 5.30 -15.74 -1.05
N LEU A 42 4.64 -14.69 -1.55
CA LEU A 42 5.32 -13.59 -2.24
C LEU A 42 6.27 -12.83 -1.30
N GLY A 43 5.94 -12.72 -0.02
CA GLY A 43 6.83 -12.12 0.99
C GLY A 43 8.04 -12.97 1.39
N LYS A 44 8.16 -14.20 0.89
CA LYS A 44 9.30 -15.11 1.11
C LYS A 44 10.15 -15.32 -0.14
N ALA A 45 9.72 -14.79 -1.28
CA ALA A 45 10.39 -14.99 -2.56
C ALA A 45 11.71 -14.21 -2.58
N ASN A 46 12.84 -14.90 -2.78
CA ASN A 46 14.18 -14.28 -2.69
C ASN A 46 14.49 -13.32 -3.85
N ASP A 47 13.76 -13.44 -4.97
CA ASP A 47 13.96 -12.63 -6.17
C ASP A 47 12.91 -11.52 -6.34
N LEU A 48 12.04 -11.30 -5.35
CA LEU A 48 10.92 -10.37 -5.40
C LEU A 48 10.81 -9.55 -4.12
N HIS A 49 10.66 -8.23 -4.29
CA HIS A 49 10.30 -7.32 -3.22
C HIS A 49 9.08 -6.51 -3.62
N LEU A 50 8.10 -6.42 -2.73
CA LEU A 50 6.83 -5.73 -2.96
C LEU A 50 6.73 -4.52 -2.04
N THR A 51 6.35 -3.36 -2.58
CA THR A 51 6.02 -2.18 -1.76
C THR A 51 4.62 -1.70 -2.08
N TYR A 52 3.73 -1.76 -1.10
CA TYR A 52 2.35 -1.27 -1.21
C TYR A 52 2.26 0.17 -0.73
N PHE A 53 1.98 1.10 -1.64
CA PHE A 53 1.67 2.49 -1.31
C PHE A 53 0.16 2.66 -1.10
N LEU A 54 -0.21 2.74 0.18
CA LEU A 54 -1.60 2.76 0.63
C LEU A 54 -2.12 4.19 0.83
N PRO A 55 -3.44 4.41 0.67
CA PRO A 55 -4.10 5.55 1.29
C PRO A 55 -3.84 5.52 2.80
N GLU A 56 -3.67 6.69 3.40
CA GLU A 56 -3.30 6.83 4.82
C GLU A 56 -4.20 6.01 5.76
N ALA A 57 -5.51 6.04 5.50
CA ALA A 57 -6.52 5.34 6.30
C ALA A 57 -6.34 3.82 6.37
N LEU A 58 -5.64 3.21 5.40
CA LEU A 58 -5.47 1.75 5.30
C LEU A 58 -4.12 1.25 5.85
N ILE A 59 -3.21 2.16 6.21
CA ILE A 59 -1.86 1.80 6.68
C ILE A 59 -1.92 0.96 7.96
N LEU A 60 -2.69 1.40 8.95
CA LEU A 60 -2.79 0.70 10.23
C LEU A 60 -3.36 -0.71 10.07
N SER A 61 -4.38 -0.88 9.23
CA SER A 61 -4.95 -2.18 8.90
C SER A 61 -3.90 -3.11 8.30
N ALA A 62 -3.10 -2.61 7.36
CA ALA A 62 -2.01 -3.38 6.75
C ALA A 62 -0.93 -3.80 7.75
N ILE A 63 -0.46 -2.87 8.59
CA ILE A 63 0.52 -3.17 9.64
C ILE A 63 -0.03 -4.19 10.64
N ASN A 64 -1.31 -4.11 10.98
CA ASN A 64 -1.96 -5.06 11.87
C ASN A 64 -2.07 -6.46 11.27
N VAL A 65 -2.14 -6.61 9.94
CA VAL A 65 -1.98 -7.92 9.30
C VAL A 65 -0.58 -8.46 9.57
N PHE A 66 0.48 -7.68 9.29
CA PHE A 66 1.85 -8.18 9.42
C PHE A 66 2.20 -8.61 10.84
N LYS A 67 1.66 -7.93 11.87
CA LYS A 67 1.82 -8.35 13.27
C LYS A 67 1.27 -9.74 13.57
N LYS A 68 0.30 -10.23 12.80
CA LYS A 68 -0.32 -11.55 12.96
C LYS A 68 0.46 -12.67 12.26
N TYR A 69 1.42 -12.33 11.39
CA TYR A 69 2.20 -13.31 10.63
C TYR A 69 3.67 -13.35 11.11
N PRO A 70 4.35 -14.51 10.99
CA PRO A 70 5.78 -14.59 11.28
C PRO A 70 6.58 -13.66 10.37
N LYS A 71 7.57 -12.94 10.90
CA LYS A 71 8.45 -12.02 10.14
C LYS A 71 9.04 -12.64 8.87
N LYS A 72 9.40 -13.93 8.91
CA LYS A 72 9.93 -14.65 7.75
C LYS A 72 8.94 -14.63 6.57
N GLY A 73 7.64 -14.60 6.83
CA GLY A 73 6.59 -14.58 5.80
C GLY A 73 6.30 -13.23 5.18
N THR A 74 6.81 -12.13 5.75
CA THR A 74 6.54 -10.76 5.31
C THR A 74 7.82 -10.00 4.95
N VAL A 75 8.99 -10.66 4.95
CA VAL A 75 10.30 -9.99 4.82
C VAL A 75 10.49 -9.28 3.49
N GLY A 76 9.90 -9.79 2.40
CA GLY A 76 9.92 -9.16 1.07
C GLY A 76 8.72 -8.24 0.80
N ILE A 77 8.02 -7.76 1.83
CA ILE A 77 6.87 -6.86 1.66
C ILE A 77 7.01 -5.64 2.56
N ASP A 78 6.92 -4.47 1.94
CA ASP A 78 6.91 -3.16 2.57
C ASP A 78 5.56 -2.46 2.44
N ILE A 79 5.22 -1.65 3.45
CA ILE A 79 4.04 -0.80 3.45
C ILE A 79 4.50 0.65 3.46
N GLY A 80 4.02 1.42 2.49
CA GLY A 80 4.31 2.83 2.33
C GLY A 80 3.06 3.70 2.28
N CYS A 81 3.25 5.01 2.45
CA CYS A 81 2.23 6.01 2.16
C CYS A 81 2.42 6.59 0.74
N GLN A 82 1.32 7.04 0.15
CA GLN A 82 1.30 7.59 -1.21
C GLN A 82 1.89 9.00 -1.34
N GLY A 83 2.05 9.70 -0.22
CA GLY A 83 2.62 11.04 -0.20
C GLY A 83 2.74 11.55 1.22
N VAL A 84 3.58 12.56 1.39
CA VAL A 84 3.72 13.33 2.61
C VAL A 84 3.78 14.80 2.26
N PHE A 85 3.40 15.64 3.20
CA PHE A 85 3.51 17.09 3.06
C PHE A 85 4.98 17.51 3.00
N ARG A 86 5.24 18.60 2.27
CA ARG A 86 6.58 19.14 2.05
C ARG A 86 7.28 19.62 3.32
N GLU A 87 6.51 19.96 4.35
CA GLU A 87 6.99 20.40 5.67
C GLU A 87 6.56 19.39 6.73
N ASP A 88 7.33 19.30 7.81
CA ASP A 88 7.11 18.32 8.88
C ASP A 88 6.89 18.98 10.25
N ILE A 89 6.36 18.19 11.19
CA ILE A 89 6.12 18.60 12.57
C ILE A 89 7.45 18.77 13.30
N LYS A 90 7.57 19.85 14.08
CA LYS A 90 8.68 20.08 15.00
C LYS A 90 8.19 20.02 16.45
N LYS A 91 8.98 19.40 17.34
CA LYS A 91 8.71 19.42 18.78
C LYS A 91 8.62 20.87 19.28
N GLY A 92 7.53 21.21 19.99
CA GLY A 92 7.30 22.56 20.51
C GLY A 92 6.97 23.62 19.45
N GLY A 93 6.66 23.23 18.20
CA GLY A 93 6.40 24.16 17.10
C GLY A 93 5.03 24.01 16.47
N ASN A 94 5.02 23.83 15.15
CA ASN A 94 3.90 23.85 14.20
C ASN A 94 2.91 22.68 14.27
N PHE A 95 2.68 22.07 15.45
CA PHE A 95 1.85 20.86 15.60
C PHE A 95 0.42 21.02 15.04
N GLY A 96 -0.17 22.23 15.09
CA GLY A 96 -1.51 22.52 14.59
C GLY A 96 -1.60 23.07 13.16
N ALA A 97 -0.48 23.35 12.49
CA ALA A 97 -0.49 24.06 11.21
C ALA A 97 -0.83 23.18 9.99
N PHE A 98 -1.04 21.87 10.20
CA PHE A 98 -1.13 20.87 9.13
C PHE A 98 -2.42 20.04 9.18
N THR A 99 -3.54 20.60 9.65
CA THR A 99 -4.81 19.87 9.89
C THR A 99 -5.27 18.99 8.72
N THR A 100 -5.07 19.42 7.47
CA THR A 100 -5.48 18.69 6.26
C THR A 100 -4.32 18.03 5.51
N ASN A 101 -3.10 18.18 6.00
CA ASN A 101 -1.88 17.67 5.38
C ASN A 101 -1.38 16.45 6.16
N LEU A 102 -0.60 15.58 5.50
CA LEU A 102 0.04 14.42 6.14
C LEU A 102 1.54 14.68 6.35
N PRO A 103 2.00 15.13 7.52
CA PRO A 103 3.42 15.28 7.81
C PRO A 103 4.16 13.93 7.76
N ALA A 104 5.43 13.94 7.36
CA ALA A 104 6.24 12.73 7.30
C ALA A 104 6.36 12.04 8.67
N THR A 105 6.45 12.81 9.76
CA THR A 105 6.48 12.29 11.12
C THR A 105 5.17 11.56 11.48
N ALA A 106 4.02 12.09 11.08
CA ALA A 106 2.72 11.46 11.34
C ALA A 106 2.61 10.13 10.58
N ALA A 107 2.94 10.14 9.29
CA ALA A 107 2.99 8.92 8.51
C ALA A 107 3.97 7.90 9.13
N LYS A 108 5.17 8.32 9.61
CA LYS A 108 6.18 7.41 10.16
C LYS A 108 5.67 6.74 11.44
N ASN A 109 4.90 7.48 12.23
CA ASN A 109 4.25 6.98 13.45
C ASN A 109 3.21 5.88 13.16
N LEU A 110 2.57 5.89 11.98
CA LEU A 110 1.66 4.81 11.55
C LEU A 110 2.39 3.51 11.21
N GLY A 111 3.73 3.53 11.12
CA GLY A 111 4.56 2.34 10.92
C GLY A 111 4.94 2.04 9.48
N TYR A 112 4.94 3.04 8.57
CA TYR A 112 5.43 2.82 7.20
C TYR A 112 6.93 2.54 7.15
N THR A 113 7.36 1.83 6.10
CA THR A 113 8.78 1.59 5.76
C THR A 113 9.27 2.40 4.56
N ALA A 114 8.38 2.87 3.67
CA ALA A 114 8.72 3.73 2.54
C ALA A 114 7.68 4.85 2.27
N THR A 115 8.08 5.94 1.60
CA THR A 115 7.16 6.99 1.11
C THR A 115 7.29 7.14 -0.39
N PHE A 116 6.17 7.20 -1.13
CA PHE A 116 6.22 7.51 -2.56
C PHE A 116 6.62 8.97 -2.76
N ARG A 117 7.64 9.23 -3.59
CA ARG A 117 7.98 10.57 -4.08
C ARG A 117 7.81 10.57 -5.59
N GLU A 118 6.78 11.24 -6.07
CA GLU A 118 6.53 11.39 -7.50
C GLU A 118 7.64 12.26 -8.11
N LYS A 119 8.50 11.66 -8.96
CA LYS A 119 9.32 12.44 -9.88
C LYS A 119 8.44 12.80 -11.08
N SER A 120 8.12 14.09 -11.19
CA SER A 120 7.75 14.86 -12.37
C SER A 120 7.23 14.07 -13.59
N HIS A 121 5.99 14.36 -13.98
CA HIS A 121 5.43 14.29 -15.34
C HIS A 121 6.09 13.29 -16.31
N THR A 122 5.30 12.31 -16.74
CA THR A 122 5.53 11.54 -17.97
C THR A 122 6.58 10.43 -17.88
N LYS A 123 6.42 9.54 -16.90
CA LYS A 123 6.64 8.11 -17.15
C LYS A 123 5.40 7.37 -16.69
N CYS A 124 4.68 6.76 -17.63
CA CYS A 124 3.59 5.84 -17.35
C CYS A 124 4.11 4.74 -16.41
N PHE A 125 3.90 4.88 -15.11
CA PHE A 125 4.04 3.79 -14.16
C PHE A 125 2.81 2.89 -14.29
N SER A 126 2.77 2.16 -15.40
CA SER A 126 2.61 0.72 -15.41
C SER A 126 1.74 0.17 -14.25
N LEU A 127 0.43 0.22 -14.47
CA LEU A 127 -0.63 -0.11 -13.53
C LEU A 127 -0.74 -1.63 -13.31
N VAL A 128 0.05 -2.22 -12.42
CA VAL A 128 0.02 -3.68 -12.15
C VAL A 128 -1.18 -4.05 -11.27
N PHE A 129 -2.15 -4.76 -11.83
CA PHE A 129 -3.28 -5.43 -11.17
C PHE A 129 -3.00 -6.94 -11.18
N ILE A 130 -2.25 -7.53 -10.28
CA ILE A 130 -2.19 -8.99 -10.27
C ILE A 130 -3.53 -9.54 -9.76
N TRP A 131 -4.32 -10.13 -10.65
CA TRP A 131 -5.35 -11.07 -10.27
C TRP A 131 -4.76 -12.47 -10.50
N LEU A 132 -4.84 -13.31 -9.48
CA LEU A 132 -4.57 -14.73 -9.59
C LEU A 132 -5.83 -15.45 -9.11
N PHE A 133 -6.62 -15.91 -10.07
CA PHE A 133 -7.67 -16.90 -9.86
C PHE A 133 -7.14 -18.27 -10.23
N ARG A 134 -7.34 -19.23 -9.35
CA ARG A 134 -7.28 -20.64 -9.70
C ARG A 134 -8.41 -21.35 -8.95
N ASP A 135 -9.17 -22.15 -9.69
CA ASP A 135 -10.41 -22.85 -9.31
C ASP A 135 -11.74 -22.06 -9.42
N GLY A 136 -11.80 -21.11 -10.37
CA GLY A 136 -13.03 -20.68 -11.08
C GLY A 136 -14.00 -19.75 -10.33
N LEU A 137 -13.84 -18.41 -10.33
CA LEU A 137 -13.95 -17.60 -11.54
C LEU A 137 -13.67 -16.09 -11.31
N LEU A 138 -12.95 -15.54 -12.29
CA LEU A 138 -12.61 -14.15 -12.66
C LEU A 138 -11.28 -13.53 -12.21
N CYS A 139 -10.21 -14.01 -12.84
CA CYS A 139 -8.91 -13.36 -13.02
C CYS A 139 -8.98 -12.09 -13.91
N ARG A 140 -8.39 -10.96 -13.49
CA ARG A 140 -7.95 -9.85 -14.36
C ARG A 140 -6.52 -9.35 -14.08
N LYS A 141 -5.51 -10.16 -14.38
CA LYS A 141 -4.10 -9.76 -14.38
C LYS A 141 -3.85 -8.44 -15.16
N TRP A 142 -3.09 -7.53 -14.58
CA TRP A 142 -2.28 -6.53 -15.23
C TRP A 142 -0.90 -6.65 -14.60
N VAL A 143 0.05 -7.01 -15.44
CA VAL A 143 1.48 -7.05 -15.17
C VAL A 143 2.06 -5.90 -15.95
N PHE A 144 2.97 -5.17 -15.35
CA PHE A 144 3.84 -4.27 -16.07
C PHE A 144 5.26 -4.52 -15.59
N TYR A 145 6.08 -4.96 -16.52
CA TYR A 145 7.53 -4.82 -16.48
C TYR A 145 7.89 -3.74 -17.51
N SER A 146 9.00 -3.05 -17.20
CA SER A 146 9.74 -2.02 -17.92
C SER A 146 9.31 -1.68 -19.35
#